data_AF-A0A4Q7V4F0-F1
#
_entry.id   AF-A0A4Q7V4F0-F1
#
_cell.length_a   1.000
_cell.length_b   1.000
_cell.length_c   1.000
_cell.angle_alpha   90.00
_cell.angle_beta   90.00
_cell.angle_gamma   90.00
#
_symmetry.space_group_name_H-M   'P 1'
#
loop_
_entity.id
_entity.type
_entity.pdbx_description
1 polymer ?
#
loop_
_entity_poly.entity_id
_entity_poly.type
_entity_poly.pdbx_seq_one_letter_code
_entity_poly.pdbx_strand_id
1 'polypeptide(L)'
;MAPTADGFGTTTEEMARAAQHVDAVNESVRAELAGLRGKLEPLAGLWTGRASVEFVRLMQRWDTDAQQLNEALRTIGGALQGSRTSYEQREQDQAQAMSGIASALG
;
A
#
# COMPACT_ATOMS: atom_id res chain seq x y z
N MET A 1 -9.38 -37.52 2.34
CA MET A 1 -9.46 -36.04 2.39
C MET A 1 -8.04 -35.53 2.31
N ALA A 2 -7.60 -35.13 1.13
CA ALA A 2 -6.27 -34.54 0.92
C ALA A 2 -6.34 -33.04 1.30
N PRO A 3 -5.29 -32.48 1.93
CA PRO A 3 -5.25 -31.06 2.22
C PRO A 3 -5.11 -30.28 0.91
N THR A 4 -5.95 -29.27 0.72
CA THR A 4 -5.98 -28.40 -0.45
C THR A 4 -4.71 -27.55 -0.52
N ALA A 5 -3.71 -28.02 -1.25
CA ALA A 5 -2.50 -27.25 -1.57
C ALA A 5 -2.77 -26.10 -2.57
N ASP A 6 -3.86 -26.18 -3.36
CA ASP A 6 -4.29 -25.17 -4.33
C ASP A 6 -4.66 -23.80 -3.72
N GLY A 7 -4.97 -23.75 -2.41
CA GLY A 7 -5.35 -22.50 -1.76
C GLY A 7 -4.18 -21.57 -1.46
N PHE A 8 -3.01 -22.11 -1.12
CA PHE A 8 -1.92 -21.32 -0.53
C PHE A 8 -1.15 -20.47 -1.55
N GLY A 9 -0.85 -21.03 -2.72
CA GLY A 9 -0.17 -20.29 -3.80
C GLY A 9 -1.06 -19.18 -4.37
N THR A 10 -2.33 -19.50 -4.64
CA THR A 10 -3.32 -18.56 -5.17
C THR A 10 -3.51 -17.36 -4.25
N THR A 11 -3.66 -17.56 -2.94
CA THR A 11 -3.82 -16.46 -1.98
C THR A 11 -2.57 -15.57 -1.89
N THR A 12 -1.36 -16.16 -2.01
CA THR A 12 -0.10 -15.39 -1.98
C THR A 12 0.07 -14.52 -3.22
N GLU A 13 -0.25 -15.03 -4.40
CA GLU A 13 -0.27 -14.26 -5.64
C GLU A 13 -1.32 -13.16 -5.63
N GLU A 14 -2.51 -13.42 -5.09
CA GLU A 14 -3.57 -12.42 -4.94
C GLU A 14 -3.16 -11.28 -4.00
N MET A 15 -2.57 -11.59 -2.84
CA MET A 15 -2.00 -10.59 -1.93
C MET A 15 -0.91 -9.76 -2.62
N ALA A 16 -0.10 -10.40 -3.47
CA ALA A 16 0.95 -9.72 -4.21
C ALA A 16 0.41 -8.73 -5.24
N ARG A 17 -0.63 -9.12 -5.99
CA ARG A 17 -1.33 -8.24 -6.93
C ARG A 17 -2.03 -7.10 -6.21
N ALA A 18 -2.65 -7.36 -5.06
CA ALA A 18 -3.27 -6.32 -4.24
C ALA A 18 -2.23 -5.29 -3.77
N ALA A 19 -1.05 -5.73 -3.33
CA ALA A 19 0.03 -4.83 -2.93
C ALA A 19 0.50 -3.93 -4.09
N GLN A 20 0.75 -4.53 -5.26
CA GLN A 20 1.13 -3.78 -6.45
C GLN A 20 0.05 -2.77 -6.88
N HIS A 21 -1.22 -3.16 -6.75
CA HIS A 21 -2.33 -2.26 -7.05
C HIS A 21 -2.38 -1.07 -6.07
N VAL A 22 -2.20 -1.32 -4.77
CA VAL A 22 -2.14 -0.26 -3.75
C VAL A 22 -0.99 0.70 -4.04
N ASP A 23 0.19 0.19 -4.39
CA ASP A 23 1.34 1.01 -4.77
C ASP A 23 1.04 1.87 -6.01
N ALA A 24 0.42 1.30 -7.04
CA ALA A 24 0.03 2.02 -8.25
C ALA A 24 -1.00 3.13 -7.98
N VAL A 25 -2.01 2.83 -7.14
CA VAL A 25 -3.00 3.83 -6.70
C VAL A 25 -2.32 4.95 -5.91
N ASN A 26 -1.35 4.62 -5.05
CA ASN A 26 -0.60 5.61 -4.30
C ASN A 26 0.18 6.56 -5.21
N GLU A 27 0.88 6.03 -6.21
CA GLU A 27 1.58 6.87 -7.18
C GLU A 27 0.62 7.77 -7.98
N SER A 28 -0.54 7.25 -8.40
CA SER A 28 -1.57 8.05 -9.09
C SER A 28 -2.07 9.20 -8.21
N VAL A 29 -2.41 8.91 -6.96
CA VAL A 29 -2.85 9.90 -5.98
C VAL A 29 -1.78 10.97 -5.79
N ARG A 30 -0.51 10.60 -5.61
CA ARG A 30 0.59 11.56 -5.44
C ARG A 30 0.75 12.46 -6.66
N ALA A 31 0.60 11.92 -7.86
CA ALA A 31 0.63 12.69 -9.10
C ALA A 31 -0.54 13.67 -9.22
N GLU A 32 -1.76 13.24 -8.88
CA GLU A 32 -2.95 14.10 -8.85
C GLU A 32 -2.80 15.22 -7.83
N LEU A 33 -2.29 14.92 -6.63
CA LEU A 33 -2.06 15.91 -5.59
C LEU A 33 -1.02 16.96 -6.04
N ALA A 34 0.09 16.52 -6.64
CA ALA A 34 1.09 17.41 -7.21
C ALA A 34 0.52 18.28 -8.33
N GLY A 35 -0.30 17.69 -9.20
CA GLY A 35 -0.98 18.40 -10.28
C GLY A 35 -1.94 19.47 -9.79
N LEU A 36 -2.74 19.19 -8.75
CA LEU A 36 -3.62 20.21 -8.17
C LEU A 36 -2.82 21.33 -7.52
N ARG A 37 -1.76 21.00 -6.77
CA ARG A 37 -0.88 22.01 -6.15
C ARG A 37 -0.27 22.95 -7.19
N GLY A 38 0.20 22.41 -8.32
CA GLY A 38 0.72 23.23 -9.43
C GLY A 38 -0.32 24.15 -10.06
N LYS A 39 -1.60 23.77 -10.08
CA LYS A 39 -2.71 24.63 -10.54
C LYS A 39 -3.07 25.71 -9.51
N LEU A 40 -2.87 25.45 -8.22
CA LEU A 40 -3.19 26.37 -7.13
C LEU A 40 -2.11 27.44 -6.93
N GLU A 41 -0.84 27.14 -7.20
CA GLU A 41 0.29 28.08 -7.05
C GLU A 41 0.08 29.44 -7.76
N PRO A 42 -0.32 29.49 -9.04
CA PRO A 42 -0.57 30.75 -9.73
C PRO A 42 -1.73 31.55 -9.15
N LEU A 43 -2.73 30.85 -8.58
CA LEU A 43 -3.92 31.48 -7.97
C LEU A 43 -3.57 32.14 -6.63
N ALA A 44 -2.53 31.66 -5.93
CA ALA A 44 -2.04 32.25 -4.69
C ALA A 44 -1.64 33.73 -4.86
N GLY A 45 -1.04 34.08 -6.01
CA GLY A 45 -0.65 35.45 -6.33
C GLY A 45 -1.84 36.37 -6.66
N LEU A 46 -2.98 35.79 -7.06
CA LEU A 46 -4.20 36.53 -7.42
C LEU A 46 -5.09 36.80 -6.19
N TRP A 47 -5.03 35.94 -5.17
CA TRP A 47 -5.84 36.07 -3.96
C TRP A 47 -5.13 36.95 -2.92
N THR A 48 -5.26 38.26 -3.08
CA THR A 48 -4.76 39.25 -2.11
C THR A 48 -5.80 39.58 -1.03
N GLY A 49 -5.35 40.03 0.15
CA GLY A 49 -6.23 40.42 1.25
C GLY A 49 -6.87 39.25 2.01
N ARG A 50 -8.16 39.34 2.38
CA ARG A 50 -8.85 38.31 3.18
C ARG A 50 -8.89 36.93 2.52
N ALA A 51 -8.86 36.86 1.19
CA ALA A 51 -8.81 35.60 0.45
C ALA A 51 -7.47 34.84 0.60
N SER A 52 -6.39 35.55 0.93
CA SER A 52 -5.07 34.95 1.19
C SER A 52 -5.09 34.05 2.43
N VAL A 53 -5.82 34.46 3.47
CA VAL A 53 -5.91 33.68 4.73
C VAL A 53 -6.64 32.35 4.51
N GLU A 54 -7.74 32.38 3.76
CA GLU A 54 -8.49 31.17 3.42
C GLU A 54 -7.70 30.25 2.47
N PHE A 55 -6.92 30.81 1.54
CA PHE A 55 -5.99 30.03 0.71
C PHE A 55 -4.96 29.29 1.55
N VAL A 56 -4.32 29.99 2.50
CA VAL A 56 -3.29 29.39 3.36
C VAL A 56 -3.90 28.27 4.20
N ARG A 57 -5.11 28.46 4.75
CA ARG A 57 -5.83 27.38 5.46
C ARG A 57 -6.13 26.19 4.56
N LEU A 58 -6.59 26.43 3.33
CA LEU A 58 -6.85 25.38 2.36
C LEU A 58 -5.58 24.59 2.04
N MET A 59 -4.46 25.27 1.81
CA MET A 59 -3.16 24.66 1.54
C MET A 59 -2.64 23.84 2.73
N GLN A 60 -2.82 24.32 3.96
CA GLN A 60 -2.44 23.56 5.16
C GLN A 60 -3.27 22.30 5.34
N ARG A 61 -4.59 22.41 5.14
CA ARG A 61 -5.48 21.25 5.22
C ARG A 61 -5.15 20.24 4.11
N TRP A 62 -4.89 20.74 2.91
CA TRP A 62 -4.44 19.94 1.78
C TRP A 62 -3.16 19.15 2.09
N ASP A 63 -2.12 19.81 2.60
CA ASP A 63 -0.86 19.14 2.94
C ASP A 63 -1.09 18.08 4.05
N THR A 64 -2.01 18.35 4.99
CA THR A 64 -2.41 17.39 6.03
C THR A 64 -3.13 16.16 5.47
N ASP A 65 -4.11 16.37 4.58
CA ASP A 65 -4.89 15.30 3.96
C ASP A 65 -3.98 14.44 3.05
N ALA A 66 -3.05 15.08 2.32
CA ALA A 66 -2.04 14.40 1.52
C ALA A 66 -1.12 13.51 2.36
N GLN A 67 -0.68 13.98 3.54
CA GLN A 67 0.15 13.17 4.44
C GLN A 67 -0.62 11.98 5.01
N GLN A 68 -1.85 12.18 5.49
CA GLN A 68 -2.69 11.08 5.98
C GLN A 68 -2.92 10.00 4.92
N LEU A 69 -3.15 10.42 3.67
CA LEU A 69 -3.36 9.49 2.57
C LEU A 69 -2.09 8.68 2.27
N ASN A 70 -0.92 9.33 2.22
CA ASN A 70 0.36 8.62 2.04
C ASN A 70 0.62 7.62 3.18
N GLU A 71 0.31 7.98 4.42
CA GLU A 71 0.52 7.11 5.59
C GLU A 71 -0.41 5.90 5.59
N ALA A 72 -1.70 6.11 5.28
CA ALA A 72 -2.66 5.03 5.13
C ALA A 72 -2.21 4.03 4.04
N LEU A 73 -1.75 4.54 2.89
CA LEU A 73 -1.28 3.71 1.78
C LEU A 73 0.01 2.96 2.11
N ARG A 74 0.96 3.59 2.82
CA ARG A 74 2.15 2.92 3.35
C ARG A 74 1.79 1.81 4.33
N THR A 75 0.83 2.06 5.21
CA THR A 75 0.37 1.06 6.19
C THR A 75 -0.23 -0.15 5.48
N ILE A 76 -1.05 0.07 4.45
CA ILE A 76 -1.65 -1.01 3.64
C ILE A 76 -0.55 -1.79 2.90
N GLY A 77 0.38 -1.10 2.25
CA GLY A 77 1.51 -1.74 1.55
C GLY A 77 2.37 -2.58 2.51
N GLY A 78 2.71 -2.03 3.67
CA GLY A 78 3.47 -2.73 4.71
C GLY A 78 2.73 -3.95 5.27
N ALA A 79 1.42 -3.86 5.51
CA ALA A 79 0.61 -4.99 5.97
C ALA A 79 0.57 -6.13 4.94
N LEU A 80 0.47 -5.80 3.65
CA LEU A 80 0.48 -6.79 2.56
C LEU A 80 1.86 -7.44 2.40
N GLN A 81 2.93 -6.66 2.49
CA GLN A 81 4.30 -7.17 2.38
C GLN A 81 4.66 -8.06 3.57
N GLY A 82 4.31 -7.63 4.80
CA GLY A 82 4.49 -8.43 6.01
C GLY A 82 3.65 -9.71 6.01
N SER A 83 2.45 -9.67 5.43
CA SER A 83 1.65 -10.89 5.20
C SER A 83 2.40 -11.83 4.26
N ARG A 84 2.88 -11.37 3.09
CA ARG A 84 3.64 -12.21 2.15
C ARG A 84 4.82 -12.91 2.81
N THR A 85 5.68 -12.18 3.52
CA THR A 85 6.85 -12.77 4.21
C THR A 85 6.44 -13.81 5.26
N SER A 86 5.38 -13.54 6.01
CA SER A 86 4.84 -14.49 7.00
C SER A 86 4.30 -15.75 6.34
N TYR A 87 3.72 -15.63 5.15
CA TYR A 87 3.23 -16.78 4.38
C TYR A 87 4.38 -17.60 3.77
N GLU A 88 5.38 -16.97 3.17
CA GLU A 88 6.58 -17.63 2.63
C GLU A 88 7.32 -18.44 3.71
N GLN A 89 7.46 -17.89 4.92
CA GLN A 89 8.07 -18.62 6.05
C GLN A 89 7.27 -19.87 6.42
N ARG A 90 5.95 -19.76 6.53
CA ARG A 90 5.09 -20.92 6.86
C ARG A 90 5.16 -22.01 5.81
N GLU A 91 5.29 -21.65 4.53
CA GLU A 91 5.42 -22.62 3.45
C GLU A 91 6.77 -23.35 3.51
N GLN A 92 7.86 -22.65 3.80
CA GLN A 92 9.17 -23.27 4.02
C GLN A 92 9.16 -24.23 5.22
N ASP A 93 8.57 -23.82 6.35
CA ASP A 93 8.46 -24.65 7.54
C ASP A 93 7.64 -25.93 7.27
N GLN A 94 6.53 -25.79 6.55
CA GLN A 94 5.67 -26.93 6.17
C GLN A 94 6.39 -27.88 5.22
N ALA A 95 7.12 -27.37 4.22
CA ALA A 95 7.89 -28.16 3.28
C ALA A 95 9.01 -28.95 3.98
N GLN A 96 9.70 -28.32 4.94
CA GLN A 96 10.72 -28.98 5.76
C GLN A 96 10.11 -30.09 6.63
N ALA A 97 8.96 -29.84 7.27
CA ALA A 97 8.27 -30.83 8.07
C ALA A 97 7.83 -32.04 7.23
N MET A 98 7.28 -31.81 6.03
CA MET A 98 6.91 -32.88 5.10
C MET A 98 8.13 -33.69 4.63
N SER A 99 9.25 -33.03 4.31
CA SER A 99 10.49 -33.72 3.96
C SER A 99 11.00 -34.60 5.11
N GLY A 100 10.93 -34.12 6.35
CA GLY A 100 11.33 -34.90 7.52
C GLY A 100 10.46 -36.13 7.74
N ILE A 101 9.15 -36.00 7.54
CA ILE A 101 8.21 -37.14 7.60
C ILE A 101 8.50 -38.14 6.48
N ALA A 102 8.73 -37.68 5.26
CA ALA A 102 9.06 -38.54 4.12
C ALA A 102 10.35 -39.34 4.36
N SER A 103 11.37 -38.72 4.98
CA SER A 103 12.61 -39.40 5.36
C SER A 103 12.48 -40.36 6.54
N ALA A 104 11.46 -40.22 7.38
CA ALA A 104 11.21 -41.11 8.51
C ALA A 104 10.36 -42.35 8.14
N LEU A 105 9.68 -42.29 6.99
CA LEU A 105 8.80 -43.35 6.49
C LEU A 105 9.43 -44.18 5.35
N GLY A 106 10.60 -43.77 4.85
CA GLY A 106 11.43 -44.52 3.91
C GLY A 106 12.63 -45.15 4.61
#